data_AF-A0AAW1FMR0-F1
#
_entry.id   AF-A0AAW1FMR0-F1
#
_cell.length_a   1.000
_cell.length_b   1.000
_cell.length_c   1.000
_cell.angle_alpha   90.00
_cell.angle_beta   90.00
_cell.angle_gamma   90.00
#
_symmetry.space_group_name_H-M   'P 1'
#
loop_
_entity.id
_entity.type
_entity.pdbx_description
1 polymer ?
#
loop_
_entity_poly.entity_id
_entity_poly.type
_entity_poly.pdbx_seq_one_letter_code
_entity_poly.pdbx_strand_id
1 'polypeptide(L)'
;MRREEASEEMSREEVSEEKRREEASEEKRREEASEETRREEASEETRREEASEETRREEASEETRREEASEEMRREEASEETRREEASEETRTEEASEEMRREEASEEMSREEASEETRTEEASEKMRREEASEETRREEASEEMRREEASEETRREEAS
;
A
#
# COMPACT_ATOMS: atom_id res chain seq x y z
N MET A 1 -26.32 24.76 18.38
CA MET A 1 -25.54 24.02 17.37
C MET A 1 -24.39 23.40 18.13
N ARG A 2 -24.51 22.09 18.38
CA ARG A 2 -23.54 21.29 19.10
C ARG A 2 -22.45 21.02 18.06
N ARG A 3 -21.23 21.51 18.29
CA ARG A 3 -20.06 21.07 17.52
C ARG A 3 -19.94 19.58 17.81
N GLU A 4 -20.27 18.77 16.83
CA GLU A 4 -19.90 17.36 16.82
C GLU A 4 -18.38 17.37 16.76
N GLU A 5 -17.74 17.07 17.88
CA GLU A 5 -16.29 16.99 17.95
C GLU A 5 -15.91 15.67 17.28
N ALA A 6 -15.57 15.74 15.98
CA ALA A 6 -14.76 14.73 15.32
C ALA A 6 -13.52 14.51 16.20
N SER A 7 -13.36 13.29 16.70
CA SER A 7 -12.27 12.95 17.60
C SER A 7 -11.07 12.56 16.73
N GLU A 8 -10.32 13.54 16.23
CA GLU A 8 -9.03 13.29 15.58
C GLU A 8 -8.03 12.82 16.65
N GLU A 9 -7.75 11.51 16.69
CA GLU A 9 -6.72 10.93 17.56
C GLU A 9 -5.40 10.78 16.80
N MET A 10 -4.28 11.07 17.47
CA MET A 10 -2.92 10.88 16.93
C MET A 10 -2.08 10.08 17.93
N SER A 11 -1.50 8.95 17.49
CA SER A 11 -0.70 8.05 18.32
C SER A 11 0.70 7.79 17.74
N ARG A 12 1.72 7.66 18.62
CA ARG A 12 3.10 7.25 18.28
C ARG A 12 3.64 6.22 19.28
N GLU A 13 4.18 5.11 18.79
CA GLU A 13 4.70 3.99 19.59
C GLU A 13 6.11 3.56 19.11
N GLU A 14 6.93 3.00 20.01
CA GLU A 14 8.33 2.59 19.79
C GLU A 14 8.65 1.30 20.59
N VAL A 15 8.71 0.12 19.96
CA VAL A 15 8.87 -1.18 20.65
C VAL A 15 9.63 -2.20 19.78
N SER A 16 10.17 -3.28 20.38
CA SER A 16 10.90 -4.33 19.64
C SER A 16 10.02 -5.36 18.92
N GLU A 17 8.79 -5.59 19.37
CA GLU A 17 7.76 -6.42 18.69
C GLU A 17 6.39 -5.83 19.04
N GLU A 18 5.58 -5.48 18.03
CA GLU A 18 4.27 -4.85 18.23
C GLU A 18 3.15 -5.51 17.40
N LYS A 19 1.96 -5.65 18.00
CA LYS A 19 0.75 -6.13 17.30
C LYS A 19 -0.44 -5.25 17.62
N ARG A 20 -1.04 -4.64 16.59
CA ARG A 20 -2.17 -3.74 16.76
C ARG A 20 -3.38 -4.09 15.91
N ARG A 21 -4.56 -3.86 16.47
CA ARG A 21 -5.86 -3.88 15.78
C ARG A 21 -6.67 -2.68 16.22
N GLU A 22 -7.22 -1.95 15.27
CA GLU A 22 -7.91 -0.68 15.50
C GLU A 22 -9.17 -0.58 14.61
N GLU A 23 -10.20 0.13 15.09
CA GLU A 23 -11.49 0.35 14.43
C GLU A 23 -11.82 1.85 14.56
N ALA A 24 -11.83 2.65 13.48
CA ALA A 24 -11.89 4.12 13.63
C ALA A 24 -12.63 4.93 12.53
N SER A 25 -12.97 6.17 12.89
CA SER A 25 -13.46 7.26 12.02
C SER A 25 -12.52 8.46 12.20
N GLU A 26 -11.80 8.83 11.14
CA GLU A 26 -10.70 9.82 11.05
C GLU A 26 -9.54 9.62 12.06
N GLU A 27 -8.51 8.85 11.67
CA GLU A 27 -7.31 8.58 12.50
C GLU A 27 -5.96 8.80 11.76
N LYS A 28 -4.92 9.19 12.51
CA LYS A 28 -3.52 9.24 12.03
C LYS A 28 -2.52 8.53 12.96
N ARG A 29 -1.69 7.64 12.39
CA ARG A 29 -0.71 6.85 13.16
C ARG A 29 0.71 6.87 12.64
N ARG A 30 1.67 6.68 13.57
CA ARG A 30 3.09 6.40 13.30
C ARG A 30 3.69 5.36 14.27
N GLU A 31 4.31 4.28 13.79
CA GLU A 31 5.22 3.43 14.60
C GLU A 31 6.65 3.46 14.06
N GLU A 32 7.56 3.13 14.96
CA GLU A 32 8.93 2.68 14.67
C GLU A 32 9.19 1.38 15.45
N ALA A 33 9.47 0.26 14.77
CA ALA A 33 9.62 -1.06 15.41
C ALA A 33 10.68 -1.97 14.75
N SER A 34 11.05 -3.09 15.40
CA SER A 34 11.88 -4.12 14.75
C SER A 34 11.03 -5.17 14.03
N GLU A 35 9.92 -5.61 14.63
CA GLU A 35 8.89 -6.45 13.99
C GLU A 35 7.51 -5.89 14.32
N GLU A 36 6.64 -5.73 13.31
CA GLU A 36 5.33 -5.09 13.48
C GLU A 36 4.22 -5.80 12.68
N THR A 37 3.04 -5.95 13.31
CA THR A 37 1.85 -6.48 12.63
C THR A 37 0.62 -5.63 12.91
N ARG A 38 -0.06 -5.14 11.87
CA ARG A 38 -1.25 -4.30 12.02
C ARG A 38 -2.47 -4.79 11.28
N ARG A 39 -3.64 -4.49 11.86
CA ARG A 39 -4.94 -4.53 11.18
C ARG A 39 -5.77 -3.27 11.46
N GLU A 40 -6.28 -2.57 10.43
CA GLU A 40 -7.32 -1.53 10.60
C GLU A 40 -8.62 -1.86 9.85
N GLU A 41 -9.72 -1.26 10.32
CA GLU A 41 -11.02 -1.17 9.66
C GLU A 41 -11.54 0.27 9.85
N ALA A 42 -11.73 1.07 8.78
CA ALA A 42 -12.02 2.51 8.91
C ALA A 42 -12.89 3.16 7.80
N SER A 43 -13.37 4.39 8.03
CA SER A 43 -13.98 5.25 6.98
C SER A 43 -13.00 6.23 6.33
N GLU A 44 -12.01 6.74 7.09
CA GLU A 44 -10.91 7.60 6.62
C GLU A 44 -9.67 7.38 7.53
N GLU A 45 -8.50 7.06 6.94
CA GLU A 45 -7.28 6.69 7.70
C GLU A 45 -5.97 7.18 7.05
N THR A 46 -4.98 7.55 7.89
CA THR A 46 -3.58 7.80 7.44
C THR A 46 -2.54 7.09 8.30
N ARG A 47 -1.64 6.32 7.69
CA ARG A 47 -0.58 5.57 8.39
C ARG A 47 0.83 5.81 7.87
N ARG A 48 1.80 5.76 8.81
CA ARG A 48 3.23 5.67 8.54
C ARG A 48 3.90 4.57 9.40
N GLU A 49 4.64 3.65 8.79
CA GLU A 49 5.59 2.75 9.52
C GLU A 49 7.03 3.02 9.14
N GLU A 50 7.93 2.71 10.06
CA GLU A 50 9.34 2.41 9.79
C GLU A 50 9.71 1.13 10.58
N ALA A 51 10.04 0.03 9.91
CA ALA A 51 10.32 -1.26 10.57
C ALA A 51 11.46 -2.07 9.93
N SER A 52 11.96 -3.11 10.61
CA SER A 52 12.83 -4.11 9.94
C SER A 52 12.00 -5.19 9.25
N GLU A 53 10.94 -5.67 9.91
CA GLU A 53 9.92 -6.56 9.33
C GLU A 53 8.51 -5.99 9.62
N GLU A 54 7.70 -5.79 8.58
CA GLU A 54 6.35 -5.22 8.68
C GLU A 54 5.30 -6.12 8.02
N THR A 55 4.11 -6.21 8.65
CA THR A 55 2.94 -6.81 8.01
C THR A 55 1.67 -6.02 8.26
N ARG A 56 0.96 -5.64 7.20
CA ARG A 56 -0.29 -4.87 7.30
C ARG A 56 -1.48 -5.48 6.58
N ARG A 57 -2.66 -5.24 7.14
CA ARG A 57 -3.96 -5.47 6.51
C ARG A 57 -4.92 -4.34 6.86
N GLU A 58 -5.56 -3.70 5.90
CA GLU A 58 -6.61 -2.71 6.22
C GLU A 58 -7.82 -2.85 5.29
N GLU A 59 -8.96 -2.36 5.75
CA GLU A 59 -10.24 -2.37 5.03
C GLU A 59 -10.90 -0.98 5.23
N ALA A 60 -11.07 -0.17 4.17
CA ALA A 60 -11.51 1.22 4.33
C ALA A 60 -12.32 1.83 3.15
N SER A 61 -12.99 2.97 3.38
CA SER A 61 -13.62 3.76 2.29
C SER A 61 -12.64 4.74 1.63
N GLU A 62 -11.78 5.41 2.41
CA GLU A 62 -10.65 6.23 1.93
C GLU A 62 -9.40 5.95 2.77
N GLU A 63 -8.25 5.68 2.13
CA GLU A 63 -7.03 5.30 2.83
C GLU A 63 -5.71 5.87 2.27
N THR A 64 -4.76 6.15 3.16
CA THR A 64 -3.43 6.66 2.82
C THR A 64 -2.33 6.00 3.65
N ARG A 65 -1.45 5.24 3.00
CA ARG A 65 -0.32 4.54 3.63
C ARG A 65 1.06 4.96 3.13
N ARG A 66 2.04 4.96 4.04
CA ARG A 66 3.48 5.04 3.74
C ARG A 66 4.26 4.10 4.63
N GLU A 67 5.17 3.33 4.06
CA GLU A 67 5.96 2.31 4.75
C GLU A 67 7.42 2.37 4.29
N GLU A 68 8.34 2.13 5.23
CA GLU A 68 9.78 2.02 4.96
C GLU A 68 10.30 0.81 5.75
N ALA A 69 10.72 -0.26 5.06
CA ALA A 69 11.09 -1.52 5.73
C ALA A 69 12.21 -2.30 5.04
N SER A 70 12.81 -3.29 5.73
CA SER A 70 13.71 -4.26 5.07
C SER A 70 12.91 -5.40 4.43
N GLU A 71 11.87 -5.89 5.11
CA GLU A 71 10.89 -6.86 4.59
C GLU A 71 9.46 -6.36 4.88
N GLU A 72 8.59 -6.31 3.86
CA GLU A 72 7.21 -5.80 3.96
C GLU A 72 6.19 -6.77 3.34
N MET A 73 5.03 -6.92 3.99
CA MET A 73 3.86 -7.59 3.42
C MET A 73 2.54 -6.87 3.67
N ARG A 74 1.95 -6.38 2.58
CA ARG A 74 0.71 -5.60 2.63
C ARG A 74 -0.49 -6.24 1.96
N ARG A 75 -1.66 -5.95 2.53
CA ARG A 75 -2.98 -6.22 1.95
C ARG A 75 -3.97 -5.10 2.24
N GLU A 76 -4.84 -4.78 1.28
CA GLU A 76 -5.97 -3.87 1.48
C GLU A 76 -7.15 -4.21 0.61
N GLU A 77 -8.31 -3.76 1.08
CA GLU A 77 -9.57 -3.75 0.36
C GLU A 77 -10.23 -2.37 0.57
N ALA A 78 -10.39 -1.55 -0.49
CA ALA A 78 -10.89 -0.18 -0.33
C ALA A 78 -11.68 0.39 -1.53
N SER A 79 -12.42 1.49 -1.31
CA SER A 79 -13.08 2.24 -2.40
C SER A 79 -12.15 3.27 -3.06
N GLU A 80 -11.37 4.01 -2.26
CA GLU A 80 -10.28 4.89 -2.72
C GLU A 80 -9.01 4.62 -1.90
N GLU A 81 -7.89 4.27 -2.56
CA GLU A 81 -6.62 3.92 -1.91
C GLU A 81 -5.44 4.76 -2.45
N THR A 82 -4.52 5.14 -1.55
CA THR A 82 -3.17 5.58 -1.97
C THR A 82 -2.04 5.00 -1.13
N ARG A 83 -1.05 4.42 -1.81
CA ARG A 83 0.11 3.78 -1.17
C ARG A 83 1.46 4.24 -1.67
N ARG A 84 2.43 4.18 -0.75
CA ARG A 84 3.87 4.33 -1.01
C ARG A 84 4.68 3.39 -0.15
N GLU A 85 5.77 2.88 -0.69
CA GLU A 85 6.77 2.09 0.05
C GLU A 85 8.16 2.29 -0.50
N GLU A 86 9.12 2.05 0.37
CA GLU A 86 10.52 1.85 0.04
C GLU A 86 11.00 0.62 0.84
N ALA A 87 11.43 -0.46 0.15
CA ALA A 87 11.83 -1.71 0.82
C ALA A 87 12.94 -2.51 0.11
N SER A 88 13.55 -3.49 0.80
CA SER A 88 14.48 -4.43 0.14
C SER A 88 13.75 -5.64 -0.46
N GLU A 89 12.79 -6.19 0.27
CA GLU A 89 11.85 -7.23 -0.21
C GLU A 89 10.41 -6.80 0.08
N GLU A 90 9.57 -6.76 -0.95
CA GLU A 90 8.19 -6.27 -0.86
C GLU A 90 7.18 -7.28 -1.43
N THR A 91 6.05 -7.46 -0.74
CA THR A 91 4.89 -8.16 -1.31
C THR A 91 3.57 -7.44 -1.05
N ARG A 92 2.80 -7.24 -2.13
CA ARG A 92 1.56 -6.48 -2.08
C ARG A 92 0.37 -7.19 -2.72
N THR A 93 -0.81 -6.92 -2.18
CA THR A 93 -2.08 -7.38 -2.74
C THR A 93 -3.18 -6.37 -2.46
N GLU A 94 -3.86 -5.95 -3.52
CA GLU A 94 -4.85 -4.86 -3.49
C GLU A 94 -6.14 -5.24 -4.24
N GLU A 95 -7.30 -4.89 -3.68
CA GLU A 95 -8.60 -4.99 -4.35
C GLU A 95 -9.38 -3.68 -4.14
N ALA A 96 -9.61 -2.88 -5.21
CA ALA A 96 -10.21 -1.53 -5.06
C ALA A 96 -11.01 -0.98 -6.26
N SER A 97 -11.78 0.10 -6.04
CA SER A 97 -12.49 0.81 -7.13
C SER A 97 -11.63 1.90 -7.81
N GLU A 98 -10.90 2.70 -7.03
CA GLU A 98 -9.89 3.66 -7.49
C GLU A 98 -8.58 3.48 -6.70
N GLU A 99 -7.45 3.31 -7.40
CA GLU A 99 -6.15 2.97 -6.79
C GLU A 99 -4.99 3.85 -7.29
N MET A 100 -4.05 4.18 -6.38
CA MET A 100 -2.75 4.74 -6.74
C MET A 100 -1.58 4.16 -5.92
N ARG A 101 -0.65 3.49 -6.59
CA ARG A 101 0.59 2.97 -5.98
C ARG A 101 1.89 3.53 -6.50
N ARG A 102 2.86 3.58 -5.57
CA ARG A 102 4.29 3.81 -5.85
C ARG A 102 5.14 2.88 -5.02
N GLU A 103 6.11 2.23 -5.65
CA GLU A 103 6.95 1.20 -5.05
C GLU A 103 8.40 1.42 -5.50
N GLU A 104 9.36 1.38 -4.57
CA GLU A 104 10.80 1.40 -4.83
C GLU A 104 11.45 0.23 -4.06
N ALA A 105 11.94 -0.79 -4.77
CA ALA A 105 12.43 -2.01 -4.09
C ALA A 105 13.56 -2.77 -4.82
N SER A 106 14.28 -3.64 -4.10
CA SER A 106 15.25 -4.56 -4.76
C SER A 106 14.57 -5.80 -5.34
N GLU A 107 13.60 -6.38 -4.62
CA GLU A 107 12.72 -7.47 -5.09
C GLU A 107 11.25 -7.12 -4.80
N GLU A 108 10.40 -7.12 -5.83
CA GLU A 108 8.97 -6.71 -5.72
C GLU A 108 8.01 -7.78 -6.27
N MET A 109 6.93 -8.03 -5.52
CA MET A 109 5.79 -8.85 -5.95
C MET A 109 4.45 -8.16 -5.70
N SER A 110 3.83 -7.66 -6.77
CA SER A 110 2.52 -7.01 -6.70
C SER A 110 1.37 -7.81 -7.35
N ARG A 111 0.16 -7.70 -6.76
CA ARG A 111 -1.10 -8.17 -7.34
C ARG A 111 -2.23 -7.17 -7.13
N GLU A 112 -3.04 -6.90 -8.14
CA GLU A 112 -4.23 -6.06 -8.01
C GLU A 112 -5.40 -6.50 -8.85
N GLU A 113 -6.59 -6.18 -8.36
CA GLU A 113 -7.85 -6.26 -9.08
C GLU A 113 -8.61 -4.92 -8.89
N ALA A 114 -8.81 -4.12 -9.94
CA ALA A 114 -9.41 -2.78 -9.79
C ALA A 114 -10.25 -2.24 -10.98
N SER A 115 -11.11 -1.24 -10.74
CA SER A 115 -11.88 -0.58 -11.81
C SER A 115 -11.10 0.55 -12.51
N GLU A 116 -10.37 1.38 -11.75
CA GLU A 116 -9.42 2.40 -12.24
C GLU A 116 -8.10 2.32 -11.45
N GLU A 117 -6.96 2.15 -12.14
CA GLU A 117 -5.63 1.91 -11.52
C GLU A 117 -4.53 2.87 -12.02
N THR A 118 -3.66 3.32 -11.11
CA THR A 118 -2.39 3.98 -11.49
C THR A 118 -1.17 3.46 -10.71
N ARG A 119 -0.17 2.94 -11.44
CA ARG A 119 1.07 2.42 -10.82
C ARG A 119 2.35 3.04 -11.31
N THR A 120 3.32 3.14 -10.41
CA THR A 120 4.71 3.45 -10.71
C THR A 120 5.66 2.62 -9.86
N GLU A 121 6.52 1.83 -10.49
CA GLU A 121 7.47 0.93 -9.80
C GLU A 121 8.91 1.14 -10.30
N GLU A 122 9.88 1.17 -9.39
CA GLU A 122 11.34 1.16 -9.68
C GLU A 122 11.98 -0.03 -8.94
N ALA A 123 12.51 -1.04 -9.66
CA ALA A 123 13.03 -2.25 -9.00
C ALA A 123 14.14 -3.02 -9.74
N SER A 124 14.93 -3.83 -9.02
CA SER A 124 15.95 -4.71 -9.65
C SER A 124 15.35 -6.01 -10.20
N GLU A 125 14.47 -6.67 -9.46
CA GLU A 125 13.68 -7.84 -9.90
C GLU A 125 12.18 -7.64 -9.59
N LYS A 126 11.30 -7.97 -10.55
CA LYS A 126 9.86 -7.71 -10.41
C LYS A 126 8.94 -8.82 -10.93
N MET A 127 7.85 -9.05 -10.19
CA MET A 127 6.73 -9.91 -10.61
C MET A 127 5.35 -9.27 -10.35
N ARG A 128 4.58 -9.02 -11.41
CA ARG A 128 3.27 -8.34 -11.31
C ARG A 128 2.11 -9.12 -11.94
N ARG A 129 0.92 -9.06 -11.33
CA ARG A 129 -0.35 -9.61 -11.89
C ARG A 129 -1.53 -8.70 -11.64
N GLU A 130 -2.31 -8.45 -12.69
CA GLU A 130 -3.28 -7.35 -12.66
C GLU A 130 -4.52 -7.64 -13.52
N GLU A 131 -5.72 -7.32 -13.02
CA GLU A 131 -7.01 -7.41 -13.72
C GLU A 131 -7.77 -6.08 -13.55
N ALA A 132 -8.00 -5.29 -14.63
CA ALA A 132 -8.60 -3.96 -14.49
C ALA A 132 -9.45 -3.44 -15.67
N SER A 133 -10.41 -2.54 -15.39
CA SER A 133 -11.23 -1.91 -16.45
C SER A 133 -10.56 -0.70 -17.11
N GLU A 134 -9.84 0.16 -16.38
CA GLU A 134 -9.00 1.25 -16.92
C GLU A 134 -7.63 1.29 -16.22
N GLU A 135 -6.52 1.34 -16.99
CA GLU A 135 -5.15 1.17 -16.46
C GLU A 135 -4.15 2.25 -16.92
N THR A 136 -3.33 2.74 -15.97
CA THR A 136 -2.08 3.48 -16.29
C THR A 136 -0.84 2.98 -15.53
N ARG A 137 0.26 2.71 -16.23
CA ARG A 137 1.47 2.13 -15.61
C ARG A 137 2.79 2.70 -16.08
N ARG A 138 3.75 2.82 -15.16
CA ARG A 138 5.16 3.16 -15.41
C ARG A 138 6.08 2.24 -14.62
N GLU A 139 7.14 1.76 -15.27
CA GLU A 139 8.09 0.84 -14.63
C GLU A 139 9.53 1.08 -15.12
N GLU A 140 10.50 1.03 -14.21
CA GLU A 140 11.94 1.01 -14.49
C GLU A 140 12.58 -0.20 -13.78
N ALA A 141 12.95 -1.26 -14.53
CA ALA A 141 13.49 -2.49 -13.93
C ALA A 141 14.60 -3.20 -14.73
N SER A 142 15.42 -4.02 -14.04
CA SER A 142 16.52 -4.82 -14.63
C SER A 142 16.10 -6.25 -15.01
N GLU A 143 15.12 -6.87 -14.31
CA GLU A 143 14.46 -8.13 -14.68
C GLU A 143 12.94 -8.09 -14.39
N GLU A 144 12.09 -8.33 -15.40
CA GLU A 144 10.61 -8.16 -15.32
C GLU A 144 9.84 -9.47 -15.66
N MET A 145 8.79 -9.77 -14.88
CA MET A 145 7.69 -10.66 -15.30
C MET A 145 6.30 -10.08 -15.00
N ARG A 146 5.46 -9.89 -16.03
CA ARG A 146 4.11 -9.32 -15.92
C ARG A 146 2.99 -10.27 -16.42
N ARG A 147 1.79 -10.19 -15.83
CA ARG A 147 0.52 -10.78 -16.33
C ARG A 147 -0.63 -9.79 -16.19
N GLU A 148 -1.50 -9.71 -17.19
CA GLU A 148 -2.53 -8.66 -17.31
C GLU A 148 -3.80 -9.18 -18.01
N GLU A 149 -5.00 -8.81 -17.54
CA GLU A 149 -6.25 -8.78 -18.33
C GLU A 149 -7.04 -7.47 -18.11
N ALA A 150 -7.12 -6.60 -19.14
CA ALA A 150 -7.74 -5.26 -19.04
C ALA A 150 -8.69 -4.84 -20.20
N SER A 151 -9.54 -3.81 -19.97
CA SER A 151 -10.47 -3.21 -20.96
C SER A 151 -10.24 -1.69 -21.19
N GLU A 152 -9.11 -1.33 -21.81
CA GLU A 152 -8.55 0.01 -22.16
C GLU A 152 -7.35 0.42 -21.26
N GLU A 153 -6.16 0.56 -21.88
CA GLU A 153 -4.82 0.48 -21.27
C GLU A 153 -3.90 1.63 -21.75
N THR A 154 -3.08 2.25 -20.88
CA THR A 154 -1.83 2.93 -21.31
C THR A 154 -0.62 2.74 -20.37
N ARG A 155 0.46 2.14 -20.90
CA ARG A 155 1.73 1.83 -20.20
C ARG A 155 2.95 2.58 -20.76
N ARG A 156 3.99 2.86 -19.95
CA ARG A 156 5.37 3.00 -20.50
C ARG A 156 6.51 2.62 -19.54
N GLU A 157 7.29 1.65 -19.99
CA GLU A 157 8.61 1.20 -19.51
C GLU A 157 9.74 1.75 -20.38
N GLU A 158 10.98 1.79 -19.91
CA GLU A 158 12.15 1.34 -20.72
C GLU A 158 13.33 1.00 -19.78
N ALA A 159 13.79 -0.24 -19.89
CA ALA A 159 14.91 -0.83 -19.18
C ALA A 159 16.29 -0.52 -19.82
N SER A 160 17.38 -0.99 -19.20
CA SER A 160 18.66 -1.24 -19.88
C SER A 160 19.32 -2.53 -19.42
#